data_AF-A0A4Y9SSN2-F1
#
_entry.id   AF-A0A4Y9SSN2-F1
#
_cell.length_a   1.000
_cell.length_b   1.000
_cell.length_c   1.000
_cell.angle_alpha   90.00
_cell.angle_beta   90.00
_cell.angle_gamma   90.00
#
_symmetry.space_group_name_H-M   'P 1'
#
loop_
_entity.id
_entity.type
_entity.pdbx_description
1 polymer ?
#
loop_
_entity_poly.entity_id
_entity_poly.type
_entity_poly.pdbx_seq_one_letter_code
_entity_poly.pdbx_strand_id
1 'polypeptide(L)'
;MDRRAASADARSPVFPSNYRLSVPIGESISPVTGGNWEGVGVVPDVALDEKEALGAAHRQALLALRERTKDEAVRDGLAKALEALGTH
;
A
#
# COMPACT_ATOMS: atom_id res chain seq x y z
N MET A 1 31.31 -0.11 -8.68
CA MET A 1 30.06 0.61 -8.35
C MET A 1 29.56 0.04 -7.03
N ASP A 2 29.92 0.69 -5.93
CA ASP A 2 29.66 0.21 -4.57
C ASP A 2 28.19 0.47 -4.21
N ARG A 3 27.38 -0.59 -4.15
CA ARG A 3 25.97 -0.54 -3.71
C ARG A 3 25.93 -0.94 -2.25
N ARG A 4 25.93 0.04 -1.33
CA ARG A 4 25.70 -0.23 0.09
C ARG A 4 24.20 -0.18 0.37
N ALA A 5 23.67 -1.30 0.84
CA ALA A 5 22.33 -1.44 1.36
C ALA A 5 22.13 -0.53 2.59
N ALA A 6 21.00 0.17 2.64
CA ALA A 6 20.64 1.06 3.73
C ALA A 6 20.15 0.26 4.95
N SER A 7 20.83 0.43 6.09
CA SER A 7 20.31 0.13 7.42
C SER A 7 19.93 1.45 8.09
N ALA A 8 18.66 1.59 8.47
CA ALA A 8 18.01 2.82 8.90
C ALA A 8 18.35 3.27 10.34
N ASP A 9 19.59 3.09 10.80
CA ASP A 9 20.02 3.54 12.14
C ASP A 9 21.38 4.25 12.14
N ALA A 10 21.56 5.22 11.25
CA ALA A 10 22.62 6.21 11.37
C ALA A 10 22.06 7.41 12.14
N ARG A 11 22.29 7.44 13.46
CA ARG A 11 21.95 8.54 14.38
C ARG A 11 22.11 9.91 13.71
N SER A 12 21.01 10.64 13.53
CA SER A 12 21.06 12.02 13.03
C SER A 12 22.02 12.85 13.89
N PRO A 13 23.01 13.54 13.30
CA PRO A 13 23.93 14.34 14.09
C PRO A 13 23.15 15.43 14.85
N VAL A 14 23.38 15.48 16.16
CA VAL A 14 22.88 16.56 17.03
C VAL A 14 23.98 17.59 17.13
N PHE A 15 23.68 18.82 16.72
CA PHE A 15 24.61 19.94 16.80
C PHE A 15 24.44 20.65 18.15
N PRO A 16 25.45 21.43 18.59
CA PRO A 16 25.30 22.32 19.73
C PRO A 16 24.03 23.17 19.58
N SER A 17 23.33 23.43 20.69
CA SER A 17 22.04 24.15 20.73
C SER A 17 20.80 23.34 20.30
N ASN A 18 20.83 22.01 20.40
CA ASN A 18 19.67 21.11 20.17
C ASN A 18 19.13 21.08 18.73
N TYR A 19 19.96 21.41 17.74
CA TYR A 19 19.59 21.26 16.34
C TYR A 19 19.83 19.83 15.84
N ARG A 20 18.98 19.35 14.94
CA ARG A 20 19.12 18.06 14.26
C ARG A 20 19.04 18.27 12.76
N LEU A 21 19.95 17.66 12.02
CA LEU A 21 19.93 17.62 10.56
C LEU A 21 19.47 16.25 10.08
N SER A 22 18.50 16.24 9.16
CA SER A 22 18.10 15.05 8.41
C SER A 22 18.58 15.21 6.98
N VAL A 23 19.46 14.32 6.53
CA VAL A 23 19.94 14.26 5.14
C VAL A 23 19.61 12.88 4.60
N PRO A 24 18.94 12.77 3.43
CA PRO A 24 18.74 11.47 2.79
C PRO A 24 20.11 10.92 2.39
N ILE A 25 20.43 9.71 2.87
CA ILE A 25 21.68 9.00 2.55
C ILE A 25 21.50 7.92 1.48
N GLY A 26 20.28 7.83 0.93
CA GLY A 26 19.88 6.91 -0.11
C GLY A 26 18.55 7.34 -0.68
N GLU A 27 18.19 6.76 -1.82
CA GLU A 27 16.94 7.03 -2.51
C GLU A 27 16.26 5.72 -2.91
N SER A 28 14.93 5.70 -2.83
CA SER A 28 14.12 4.59 -3.31
C SER A 28 13.86 4.73 -4.81
N ILE A 29 14.53 3.93 -5.63
CA ILE A 29 14.26 3.83 -7.07
C ILE A 29 13.48 2.56 -7.36
N SER A 30 12.29 2.69 -7.94
CA SER A 30 11.50 1.53 -8.38
C SER A 30 12.21 0.79 -9.51
N PRO A 31 12.41 -0.54 -9.42
CA PRO A 31 12.99 -1.32 -10.51
C PRO A 31 12.06 -1.43 -11.71
N VAL A 32 10.76 -1.12 -11.54
CA VAL A 32 9.75 -1.22 -12.59
C VAL A 32 9.59 0.12 -13.32
N THR A 33 9.43 1.22 -12.58
CA THR A 33 9.11 2.53 -13.18
C THR A 33 10.32 3.45 -13.30
N GLY A 34 11.44 3.14 -12.64
CA GLY A 34 12.61 4.02 -12.56
C GLY A 34 12.38 5.32 -11.77
N GLY A 35 11.18 5.53 -11.23
CA GLY A 35 10.81 6.69 -10.41
C GLY A 35 10.95 6.44 -8.92
N ASN A 36 10.48 7.39 -8.11
CA ASN A 36 10.45 7.34 -6.66
C ASN A 36 9.05 7.70 -6.13
N TRP A 37 8.75 7.30 -4.89
CA TRP A 37 7.53 7.70 -4.16
C TRP A 37 7.82 8.82 -3.15
N GLU A 38 9.09 9.11 -2.88
CA GLU A 38 9.53 10.12 -1.92
C GLU A 38 9.15 11.53 -2.40
N GLY A 39 8.46 12.31 -1.55
CA GLY A 39 8.04 13.69 -1.85
C GLY A 39 6.81 13.82 -2.75
N VAL A 40 6.47 12.81 -3.55
CA VAL A 40 5.27 12.80 -4.43
C VAL A 40 4.15 11.89 -3.94
N GLY A 41 4.47 10.92 -3.07
CA GLY A 41 3.52 9.93 -2.58
C GLY A 41 3.28 8.77 -3.56
N VAL A 42 2.31 7.93 -3.23
CA VAL A 42 1.88 6.80 -4.07
C VAL A 42 0.47 7.09 -4.56
N VAL A 43 0.28 7.09 -5.88
CA VAL A 43 -1.04 7.27 -6.49
C VAL A 43 -1.80 5.93 -6.40
N PRO A 44 -3.02 5.88 -5.83
CA PRO A 44 -3.78 4.65 -5.77
C PRO A 44 -4.32 4.26 -7.15
N ASP A 45 -4.37 2.95 -7.44
CA ASP A 45 -4.97 2.44 -8.67
C ASP A 45 -6.48 2.75 -8.76
N VAL A 46 -7.15 2.82 -7.61
CA VAL A 46 -8.56 3.20 -7.48
C VAL A 46 -8.65 4.41 -6.55
N ALA A 47 -8.96 5.58 -7.11
CA ALA A 47 -9.10 6.81 -6.35
C ALA A 47 -10.45 6.85 -5.62
N LEU A 48 -10.41 6.76 -4.29
CA LEU A 48 -11.56 6.69 -3.39
C LEU A 48 -11.25 7.49 -2.11
N ASP A 49 -12.28 7.81 -1.31
CA ASP A 49 -12.06 8.30 0.05
C ASP A 49 -11.46 7.19 0.93
N GLU A 50 -10.66 7.57 1.92
CA GLU A 50 -10.02 6.64 2.86
C GLU A 50 -11.03 5.74 3.59
N LYS A 51 -12.24 6.25 3.86
CA LYS A 51 -13.31 5.51 4.54
C LYS A 51 -13.94 4.45 3.65
N GLU A 52 -13.90 4.65 2.34
CA GLU A 52 -14.47 3.74 1.35
C GLU A 52 -13.49 2.65 0.91
N ALA A 53 -12.18 2.88 1.09
CA ALA A 53 -11.12 2.02 0.59
C ALA A 53 -11.25 0.55 1.03
N LEU A 54 -11.58 0.31 2.32
CA LEU A 54 -11.74 -1.06 2.83
C LEU A 54 -12.93 -1.78 2.19
N GLY A 55 -14.08 -1.09 2.11
CA GLY A 55 -15.29 -1.65 1.51
C GLY A 55 -15.10 -1.95 0.02
N ALA A 56 -14.44 -1.05 -0.70
CA ALA A 56 -14.13 -1.22 -2.12
C ALA A 56 -13.15 -2.38 -2.35
N ALA A 57 -12.04 -2.44 -1.61
CA ALA A 57 -11.05 -3.51 -1.74
C ALA A 57 -11.65 -4.89 -1.41
N HIS A 58 -12.45 -4.98 -0.35
CA HIS A 58 -13.10 -6.23 0.04
C HIS A 58 -14.12 -6.69 -1.01
N ARG A 59 -14.96 -5.76 -1.50
CA ARG A 59 -15.92 -6.07 -2.58
C ARG A 59 -15.20 -6.57 -3.83
N GLN A 60 -14.14 -5.89 -4.27
CA GLN A 60 -13.35 -6.31 -5.44
C GLN A 60 -12.73 -7.70 -5.25
N ALA A 61 -12.20 -8.00 -4.07
CA ALA A 61 -11.65 -9.32 -3.77
C ALA A 61 -12.72 -10.43 -3.83
N LEU A 62 -13.91 -10.21 -3.25
CA LEU A 62 -15.01 -11.19 -3.29
C LEU A 62 -15.51 -11.43 -4.72
N LEU A 63 -15.62 -10.38 -5.53
CA LEU A 63 -15.99 -10.50 -6.94
C LEU A 63 -14.96 -11.35 -7.71
N ALA A 64 -13.67 -11.05 -7.54
CA ALA A 64 -12.59 -11.80 -8.18
C ALA A 64 -12.55 -13.28 -7.75
N LEU A 65 -12.84 -13.58 -6.48
CA LEU A 65 -12.93 -14.95 -5.99
C LEU A 65 -14.14 -15.69 -6.58
N ARG A 66 -15.29 -15.01 -6.69
CA ARG A 66 -16.52 -15.60 -7.23
C ARG A 66 -16.36 -15.98 -8.70
N GLU A 67 -15.65 -15.18 -9.48
CA GLU A 67 -15.32 -15.48 -10.88
C GLU A 67 -14.38 -16.69 -11.04
N ARG A 68 -13.50 -16.90 -10.06
CA ARG A 68 -12.50 -17.98 -10.10
C ARG A 68 -13.01 -19.30 -9.56
N THR A 69 -14.02 -19.30 -8.70
CA THR A 69 -14.48 -20.50 -8.02
C THR A 69 -15.52 -21.27 -8.85
N LYS A 70 -15.36 -22.60 -8.92
CA LYS A 70 -16.29 -23.50 -9.63
C LYS A 70 -17.31 -24.15 -8.70
N ASP A 71 -17.03 -24.14 -7.40
CA ASP A 71 -17.89 -24.70 -6.36
C ASP A 71 -19.10 -23.77 -6.12
N GLU A 72 -20.31 -24.31 -6.29
CA GLU A 72 -21.57 -23.60 -6.07
C GLU A 72 -21.74 -23.15 -4.61
N ALA A 73 -21.40 -24.01 -3.64
CA ALA A 73 -21.57 -23.68 -2.23
C ALA A 73 -20.65 -22.51 -1.82
N VAL A 74 -19.45 -22.45 -2.41
CA VAL A 74 -18.53 -21.33 -2.22
C VAL A 74 -19.05 -20.07 -2.92
N ARG A 75 -19.61 -20.18 -4.14
CA ARG A 75 -20.23 -19.02 -4.83
C ARG A 75 -21.38 -18.43 -4.04
N ASP A 76 -22.24 -19.25 -3.45
CA ASP A 76 -23.34 -18.81 -2.60
C ASP A 76 -22.85 -18.11 -1.33
N GLY A 77 -21.79 -18.64 -0.70
CA GLY A 77 -21.14 -17.99 0.44
C GLY A 77 -20.58 -16.61 0.09
N LEU A 78 -19.92 -16.49 -1.07
CA LEU A 78 -19.38 -15.21 -1.55
C LEU A 78 -20.48 -14.21 -1.91
N ALA A 79 -21.61 -14.67 -2.47
CA ALA A 79 -22.77 -13.82 -2.74
C ALA A 79 -23.33 -13.22 -1.44
N LYS A 80 -23.50 -14.03 -0.39
CA LYS A 80 -23.95 -13.54 0.92
C LYS A 80 -22.98 -12.54 1.54
N ALA A 81 -21.67 -12.76 1.40
CA ALA A 81 -20.65 -11.83 1.90
C ALA A 81 -20.69 -10.47 1.15
N LEU A 82 -20.97 -10.48 -0.16
CA LEU A 82 -21.15 -9.26 -0.94
C LEU A 82 -22.36 -8.44 -0.49
N GLU A 83 -23.48 -9.10 -0.20
CA GLU A 83 -24.69 -8.44 0.33
C GLU A 83 -24.45 -7.82 1.72
N ALA A 84 -23.74 -8.53 2.60
CA ALA A 84 -23.42 -8.03 3.94
C ALA A 84 -22.59 -6.73 3.90
N LEU A 85 -21.72 -6.56 2.90
CA LEU A 85 -20.94 -5.34 2.69
C LEU A 85 -21.76 -4.16 2.14
N GLY A 86 -22.94 -4.40 1.57
CA GLY A 86 -23.84 -3.35 1.08
C GLY A 86 -24.81 -2.83 2.14
N THR A 87 -24.80 -3.39 3.36
CA THR A 87 -25.76 -3.08 4.42
C THR A 87 -25.24 -2.02 5.42
N HIS A 88 -24.08 -1.42 5.15
CA HIS A 88 -23.41 -0.44 6.02
C HIS A 88 -23.22 0.92 5.35
#